data_AF-A0A7W0HEL2-F1
#
_entry.id   AF-A0A7W0HEL2-F1
#
_cell.length_a   1.000
_cell.length_b   1.000
_cell.length_c   1.000
_cell.angle_alpha   90.00
_cell.angle_beta   90.00
_cell.angle_gamma   90.00
#
_symmetry.space_group_name_H-M   'P 1'
#
loop_
_entity.id
_entity.type
_entity.pdbx_description
1 polymer ?
#
loop_
_entity_poly.entity_id
_entity_poly.type
_entity_poly.pdbx_seq_one_letter_code
_entity_poly.pdbx_strand_id
1 'polypeptide(L)'
;MTSGALELKPIGWVESPLVDPALAPKQGDEGSRSAPASADRPNPIGLHRVEIVSVEGTRILVRNLEALNGTPIVDVKPVLDRVLDT
;
A
#
# COMPACT_ATOMS: atom_id res chain seq x y z
N MET A 1 -14.29 10.63 -27.62
CA MET A 1 -13.86 9.50 -26.77
C MET A 1 -14.69 9.60 -25.50
N THR A 2 -15.70 8.76 -25.33
CA THR A 2 -16.50 8.77 -24.10
C THR A 2 -15.62 8.18 -23.01
N SER A 3 -15.10 9.04 -22.12
CA SER A 3 -14.36 8.60 -20.94
C SER A 3 -15.34 7.84 -20.04
N GLY A 4 -15.40 6.52 -20.19
CA GLY A 4 -16.04 5.68 -19.18
C GLY A 4 -15.19 5.75 -17.92
N ALA A 5 -15.73 6.35 -16.86
CA ALA A 5 -15.05 6.35 -15.57
C ALA A 5 -14.92 4.89 -15.10
N LEU A 6 -13.69 4.43 -14.89
CA LEU A 6 -13.42 3.16 -14.22
C LEU A 6 -13.69 3.36 -12.73
N GLU A 7 -14.72 2.69 -12.19
CA GLU A 7 -14.99 2.66 -10.75
C GLU A 7 -14.08 1.63 -10.08
N LEU A 8 -13.16 2.08 -9.22
CA LEU A 8 -12.35 1.20 -8.39
C LEU A 8 -13.07 0.91 -7.07
N LYS A 9 -13.23 -0.37 -6.73
CA LYS A 9 -13.76 -0.81 -5.44
C LYS A 9 -12.62 -1.32 -4.56
N PRO A 10 -12.46 -0.81 -3.33
CA PRO A 10 -11.47 -1.34 -2.40
C PRO A 10 -11.73 -2.83 -2.08
N ILE A 11 -10.65 -3.60 -1.96
CA ILE A 11 -10.69 -5.00 -1.49
C ILE A 11 -10.55 -5.10 0.04
N GLY A 12 -10.21 -3.99 0.70
CA GLY A 12 -10.03 -3.88 2.14
C GLY A 12 -9.73 -2.45 2.57
N TRP A 13 -9.55 -2.25 3.87
CA TRP A 13 -9.29 -0.96 4.49
C TRP A 13 -8.19 -1.09 5.53
N VAL A 14 -7.35 -0.07 5.64
CA VAL A 14 -6.31 0.01 6.67
C VAL A 14 -6.93 0.41 8.01
N GLU A 15 -6.64 -0.36 9.06
CA GLU A 15 -6.83 0.04 10.46
C GLU A 15 -5.45 0.46 11.01
N SER A 16 -5.28 1.72 11.43
CA SER A 16 -3.98 2.29 11.83
C SER A 16 -4.14 3.36 12.91
N PRO A 17 -3.17 3.51 13.84
CA PRO A 17 -3.16 4.66 14.75
C PRO A 17 -2.79 5.98 14.03
N LEU A 18 -2.26 5.90 12.80
CA LEU A 18 -1.88 7.05 12.00
C LEU A 18 -3.14 7.64 11.34
N VAL A 19 -3.59 8.80 11.82
CA VAL A 19 -4.82 9.47 11.31
C VAL A 19 -4.53 10.80 10.63
N ASP A 20 -3.35 11.37 10.85
CA ASP A 20 -2.93 12.67 10.32
C ASP A 20 -1.66 12.50 9.45
N PRO A 21 -1.71 12.84 8.15
CA PRO A 21 -0.54 12.81 7.28
C PRO A 21 0.62 13.70 7.77
N ALA A 22 0.34 14.77 8.52
CA ALA A 22 1.39 15.64 9.08
C ALA A 22 2.24 14.93 10.14
N LEU A 23 1.69 13.87 10.75
CA LEU A 23 2.36 13.04 11.75
C LEU A 23 2.94 11.75 11.15
N ALA A 24 2.73 11.51 9.85
CA ALA A 24 3.22 10.32 9.20
C ALA A 24 4.75 10.40 9.02
N PRO A 25 5.49 9.33 9.35
CA PRO A 25 6.91 9.27 9.00
C PRO A 25 7.05 9.43 7.48
N LYS A 26 8.02 10.24 7.05
CA LYS A 26 8.27 10.42 5.62
C LYS A 26 8.70 9.09 5.02
N GLN A 27 7.92 8.62 4.06
CA GLN A 27 8.13 7.35 3.37
C GLN A 27 9.53 7.29 2.77
N GLY A 28 10.27 6.25 3.15
CA GLY A 28 11.61 5.98 2.65
C GLY A 28 11.60 5.72 1.14
N ASP A 29 12.78 5.71 0.52
CA ASP A 29 12.90 5.32 -0.88
C ASP A 29 12.50 3.85 -1.07
N GLU A 30 11.32 3.61 -1.64
CA GLU A 30 10.77 2.27 -1.96
C GLU A 30 11.40 1.65 -3.22
N GLY A 31 12.57 2.12 -3.65
CA GLY A 31 13.33 1.54 -4.77
C GLY A 31 12.88 1.99 -6.15
N SER A 32 12.02 3.02 -6.23
CA SER A 32 11.67 3.66 -7.49
C SER A 32 12.68 4.75 -7.82
N ARG A 33 13.59 4.47 -8.75
CA ARG A 33 14.73 5.33 -9.12
C ARG A 33 14.37 6.67 -9.80
N SER A 34 13.12 7.14 -9.74
CA SER A 34 12.73 8.34 -10.50
C SER A 34 11.57 9.20 -9.96
N ALA A 35 11.10 9.04 -8.73
CA ALA A 35 10.21 10.04 -8.11
C ALA A 35 10.11 9.86 -6.59
N PRO A 36 10.06 10.93 -5.79
CA PRO A 36 9.69 10.82 -4.39
C PRO A 36 8.33 10.12 -4.25
N ALA A 37 8.12 9.45 -3.11
CA ALA A 37 6.85 8.85 -2.66
C ALA A 37 5.76 9.91 -2.40
N SER A 38 5.58 10.87 -3.32
CA SER A 38 4.54 11.88 -3.25
C SER A 38 3.20 11.26 -3.62
N ALA A 39 2.18 11.54 -2.80
CA ALA A 39 0.79 11.22 -3.09
C ALA A 39 0.24 12.00 -4.32
N ASP A 40 0.90 13.10 -4.73
CA ASP A 40 0.56 13.88 -5.92
C ASP A 40 0.99 13.17 -7.22
N ARG A 41 0.31 12.07 -7.53
CA ARG A 41 0.45 11.34 -8.80
C ARG A 41 -0.91 11.29 -9.49
N PRO A 42 -0.96 11.24 -10.84
CA PRO A 42 -2.22 11.05 -11.56
C PRO A 42 -3.04 9.84 -11.08
N ASN A 43 -2.35 8.81 -10.60
CA ASN A 43 -2.93 7.67 -9.88
C ASN A 43 -2.25 7.57 -8.50
N PRO A 44 -2.92 7.98 -7.40
CA PRO A 44 -2.33 8.05 -6.07
C PRO A 44 -2.28 6.66 -5.39
N ILE A 45 -1.55 5.72 -5.98
CA ILE A 45 -1.38 4.35 -5.45
C ILE A 45 0.02 4.21 -4.81
N GLY A 46 0.04 3.89 -3.52
CA GLY A 46 1.26 3.56 -2.76
C GLY A 46 1.60 2.07 -2.84
N LEU A 47 2.90 1.73 -2.76
CA LEU A 47 3.40 0.35 -2.81
C LEU A 47 4.19 0.03 -1.54
N HIS A 48 3.60 -0.72 -0.63
CA HIS A 48 4.26 -1.04 0.64
C HIS A 48 4.64 -2.52 0.70
N ARG A 49 5.92 -2.81 0.96
CA ARG A 49 6.35 -4.15 1.38
C ARG A 49 6.14 -4.26 2.88
N VAL A 50 5.25 -5.15 3.29
CA VAL A 50 4.90 -5.35 4.69
C VAL A 50 5.31 -6.72 5.18
N GLU A 51 5.50 -6.85 6.49
CA GLU A 51 5.69 -8.14 7.17
C GLU A 51 4.36 -8.56 7.80
N ILE A 52 3.91 -9.79 7.53
CA ILE A 52 2.70 -10.35 8.16
C ILE A 52 3.06 -10.81 9.58
N VAL A 53 2.33 -10.29 10.58
CA VAL A 53 2.46 -10.66 11.99
C VAL A 53 1.48 -11.77 12.35
N SER A 54 0.22 -11.62 11.97
CA SER A 54 -0.84 -12.61 12.19
C SER A 54 -1.95 -12.50 11.15
N VAL A 55 -2.72 -13.57 11.01
CA VAL A 55 -3.89 -13.64 10.10
C VAL A 55 -5.08 -14.19 10.88
N GLU A 56 -6.19 -13.46 10.86
CA GLU A 56 -7.45 -13.80 11.52
C GLU A 56 -8.61 -13.63 10.53
N GLY A 57 -8.97 -14.72 9.85
CA GLY A 57 -9.98 -14.68 8.78
C GLY A 57 -9.54 -13.74 7.66
N THR A 58 -10.27 -12.63 7.46
CA THR A 58 -9.97 -11.60 6.46
C THR A 58 -9.18 -10.41 7.01
N ARG A 59 -8.74 -10.47 8.28
CA ARG A 59 -7.87 -9.46 8.91
C ARG A 59 -6.43 -9.94 8.93
N ILE A 60 -5.51 -9.07 8.50
CA ILE A 60 -4.07 -9.34 8.48
C ILE A 60 -3.40 -8.25 9.29
N LEU A 61 -2.77 -8.62 10.40
CA LEU A 61 -1.94 -7.71 11.17
C LEU A 61 -0.56 -7.65 10.50
N VAL A 62 -0.08 -6.44 10.21
CA VAL A 62 1.18 -6.24 9.49
C VAL A 62 2.08 -5.22 10.18
N ARG A 63 3.38 -5.27 9.88
CA ARG A 63 4.38 -4.24 10.22
C ARG A 63 4.88 -3.54 8.96
N ASN A 64 5.44 -2.34 9.14
CA ASN A 64 6.02 -1.51 8.09
C ASN A 64 5.00 -1.05 7.02
N LEU A 65 3.73 -0.92 7.39
CA LEU A 65 2.72 -0.28 6.56
C LEU A 65 2.68 1.22 6.88
N GLU A 66 2.93 2.05 5.88
CA GLU A 66 2.91 3.51 6.00
C GLU A 66 1.65 4.06 5.35
N ALA A 67 0.51 3.74 5.94
CA ALA A 67 -0.80 4.18 5.47
C ALA A 67 -1.66 4.72 6.62
N LEU A 68 -2.51 5.68 6.29
CA LEU A 68 -3.43 6.27 7.24
C LEU A 68 -4.59 5.32 7.53
N ASN A 69 -5.22 5.50 8.68
CA ASN A 69 -6.46 4.83 9.00
C ASN A 69 -7.53 5.12 7.95
N GLY A 70 -8.19 4.09 7.44
CA GLY A 70 -9.17 4.21 6.37
C GLY A 70 -8.58 4.37 4.97
N THR A 71 -7.25 4.24 4.78
CA THR A 71 -6.70 4.13 3.43
C THR A 71 -7.26 2.88 2.73
N PRO A 72 -7.80 3.00 1.49
CA PRO A 72 -8.34 1.85 0.77
C PRO A 72 -7.23 0.95 0.24
N ILE A 73 -7.40 -0.36 0.39
CA ILE A 73 -6.52 -1.36 -0.20
C ILE A 73 -7.09 -1.76 -1.56
N VAL A 74 -6.26 -1.72 -2.60
CA VAL A 74 -6.66 -2.06 -3.98
C VAL A 74 -6.15 -3.42 -4.43
N ASP A 75 -5.05 -3.90 -3.86
CA ASP A 75 -4.41 -5.17 -4.23
C ASP A 75 -3.48 -5.67 -3.10
N VAL A 76 -3.30 -6.98 -3.01
CA VAL A 76 -2.34 -7.64 -2.10
C VAL A 76 -1.66 -8.76 -2.87
N LYS A 77 -0.33 -8.73 -2.93
CA LYS A 77 0.46 -9.77 -3.62
C LYS A 77 1.53 -10.34 -2.69
N PRO A 78 1.79 -11.66 -2.74
CA PRO A 78 2.94 -12.23 -2.05
C PRO A 78 4.23 -11.66 -2.66
N VAL A 79 5.23 -11.44 -1.81
CA VAL A 79 6.57 -11.15 -2.31
C VAL A 79 7.15 -12.45 -2.83
N LEU A 80 7.38 -12.51 -4.14
CA LEU A 80 8.03 -13.66 -4.76
C LEU A 80 9.54 -13.40 -4.76
N ASP A 81 10.26 -14.15 -3.93
CA ASP A 81 11.72 -14.21 -4.06
C ASP A 81 12.06 -15.03 -5.32
N ARG A 82 13.13 -14.63 -6.02
CA ARG A 82 13.62 -15.37 -7.18
C ARG A 82 14.15 -16.71 -6.66
N VAL A 83 13.43 -17.81 -6.93
CA VAL A 83 14.00 -19.15 -6.78
C VAL A 83 15.21 -19.19 -7.71
N LEU A 84 16.40 -19.21 -7.14
CA LEU A 84 17.60 -19.55 -7.90
C LEU A 84 17.49 -21.05 -8.12
N ASP A 85 17.05 -21.46 -9.31
CA ASP A 85 17.23 -22.83 -9.78
C ASP A 85 18.73 -23.15 -9.66
N THR A 86 19.08 -23.97 -8.66
CA THR A 86 20.42 -24.53 -8.47
C THR A 86 20.44 -25.93 -9.07
#